data_AF-A0A7V9JFY9-F1
#
_entry.id   AF-A0A7V9JFY9-F1
#
_cell.length_a   1.000
_cell.length_b   1.000
_cell.length_c   1.000
_cell.angle_alpha   90.00
_cell.angle_beta   90.00
_cell.angle_gamma   90.00
#
_symmetry.space_group_name_H-M   'P 1'
#
loop_
_entity.id
_entity.type
_entity.pdbx_description
1 polymer ?
#
loop_
_entity_poly.entity_id
_entity_poly.type
_entity_poly.pdbx_seq_one_letter_code
_entity_poly.pdbx_strand_id
1 'polypeptide(L)'
;MARDGFGRYPIQDAKVLRALTEKLVEHYGQGSLRKAAKKIGLTQPTLYRLHEGVTRHASQTTMRQLESAILTMNKQLHKQLLLAVMPNRALWLFRRGFTAWCLERQSRLVRRRGQNWHRERGKSPRPSREQWRRSGPSADLTSTYEQARRECPDVFKRFERFVDRKGIPLERCKVALVRIVEPLAETSASAFFEPRWIDLSPRQRRQFLEAGRRREEILLSREHPQIHANLLAKGQDPVGDRIWEGRD
;
A
#
# COMPACT_ATOMS: atom_id res chain seq x y z
N MET A 1 -2.81 -20.95 25.62
CA MET A 1 -2.39 -19.78 24.80
C MET A 1 -2.69 -20.08 23.34
N ALA A 2 -3.75 -19.48 22.80
CA ALA A 2 -4.14 -19.68 21.40
C ALA A 2 -3.05 -19.10 20.50
N ARG A 3 -2.51 -19.90 19.57
CA ARG A 3 -1.58 -19.41 18.56
C ARG A 3 -2.32 -18.39 17.69
N ASP A 4 -1.97 -17.12 17.84
CA ASP A 4 -2.53 -16.03 17.07
C ASP A 4 -2.54 -16.35 15.58
N GLY A 5 -3.69 -16.11 14.94
CA GLY A 5 -3.98 -16.39 13.54
C GLY A 5 -3.21 -15.53 12.54
N PHE A 6 -1.91 -15.36 12.72
CA PHE A 6 -1.03 -14.74 11.75
C PHE A 6 -1.07 -15.52 10.44
N GLY A 7 -1.37 -14.83 9.34
CA GLY A 7 -1.29 -15.37 7.98
C GLY A 7 -2.48 -16.19 7.50
N ARG A 8 -3.67 -16.05 8.11
CA ARG A 8 -4.91 -16.67 7.63
C ARG A 8 -6.00 -15.62 7.36
N TYR A 9 -6.45 -15.53 6.11
CA TYR A 9 -7.51 -14.66 5.64
C TYR A 9 -8.86 -15.35 5.86
N PRO A 10 -9.78 -14.80 6.67
CA PRO A 10 -11.11 -15.36 6.80
C PRO A 10 -11.85 -15.24 5.47
N ILE A 11 -12.52 -16.31 5.05
CA ILE A 11 -13.36 -16.32 3.86
C ILE A 11 -14.76 -15.89 4.29
N GLN A 12 -15.13 -14.67 3.88
CA GLN A 12 -16.41 -14.04 4.21
C GLN A 12 -17.51 -14.50 3.25
N ASP A 13 -17.16 -14.67 1.97
CA ASP A 13 -18.07 -15.15 0.93
C ASP A 13 -17.44 -16.31 0.17
N ALA A 14 -17.76 -17.53 0.62
CA ALA A 14 -17.27 -18.76 0.01
C ALA A 14 -17.84 -18.98 -1.40
N LYS A 15 -19.03 -18.43 -1.72
CA LYS A 15 -19.63 -18.55 -3.05
C LYS A 15 -18.86 -17.72 -4.08
N VAL A 16 -18.53 -16.49 -3.73
CA VAL A 16 -17.69 -15.62 -4.59
C VAL A 16 -16.30 -16.23 -4.78
N LEU A 17 -15.69 -16.76 -3.72
CA LEU A 17 -14.38 -17.40 -3.82
C LEU A 17 -14.41 -18.68 -4.68
N ARG A 18 -15.46 -19.49 -4.56
CA ARG A 18 -15.70 -20.67 -5.39
C ARG A 18 -15.83 -20.28 -6.86
N ALA A 19 -16.70 -19.32 -7.19
CA ALA A 19 -16.90 -18.86 -8.56
C ALA A 19 -15.61 -18.30 -9.18
N LEU A 20 -14.77 -17.62 -8.40
CA LEU A 20 -13.45 -17.19 -8.84
C LEU A 20 -12.52 -18.37 -9.09
N THR A 21 -12.56 -19.37 -8.22
CA THR A 21 -11.73 -20.58 -8.32
C THR A 21 -12.14 -21.40 -9.55
N GLU A 22 -13.43 -21.53 -9.85
CA GLU A 22 -13.96 -22.16 -11.06
C GLU A 22 -13.40 -21.48 -12.32
N LYS A 23 -13.47 -20.15 -12.41
CA LYS A 23 -12.88 -19.39 -13.52
C LYS A 23 -11.38 -19.60 -13.67
N LEU A 24 -10.65 -19.68 -12.55
CA LEU A 24 -9.21 -19.98 -12.57
C LEU A 24 -8.93 -21.41 -13.05
N VAL A 25 -9.78 -22.38 -12.68
CA VAL A 25 -9.66 -23.78 -13.13
C VAL A 25 -9.94 -23.92 -14.62
N GLU A 26 -10.95 -23.22 -15.13
CA GLU A 26 -11.24 -23.13 -16.56
C GLU A 26 -10.06 -22.51 -17.33
N HIS A 27 -9.59 -21.34 -16.90
CA HIS A 27 -8.55 -20.60 -17.61
C HIS A 27 -7.17 -21.26 -17.56
N TYR A 28 -6.71 -21.65 -16.37
CA TYR A 28 -5.36 -22.20 -16.18
C TYR A 28 -5.29 -23.73 -16.33
N GLY A 29 -6.40 -24.42 -16.05
CA GLY A 29 -6.47 -25.88 -16.01
C GLY A 29 -7.25 -26.51 -17.15
N GLN A 30 -7.97 -25.73 -17.98
CA GLN A 30 -8.92 -26.25 -18.98
C GLN A 30 -9.91 -27.24 -18.35
N GLY A 31 -10.43 -26.90 -17.16
CA GLY A 31 -11.33 -27.76 -16.38
C GLY A 31 -10.62 -28.75 -15.44
N SER A 32 -9.30 -28.93 -15.55
CA SER A 32 -8.54 -29.79 -14.64
C SER A 32 -8.00 -29.03 -13.42
N LEU A 33 -8.52 -29.36 -12.24
CA LEU A 33 -8.04 -28.84 -10.94
C LEU A 33 -6.54 -29.04 -10.74
N ARG A 34 -6.00 -30.21 -11.12
CA ARG A 34 -4.58 -30.52 -10.96
C ARG A 34 -3.70 -29.62 -11.83
N LYS A 35 -4.09 -29.39 -13.09
CA LYS A 35 -3.36 -28.51 -14.02
C LYS A 35 -3.42 -27.05 -13.54
N ALA A 36 -4.61 -26.59 -13.12
CA ALA A 36 -4.79 -25.25 -12.60
C ALA A 36 -3.95 -25.00 -11.34
N ALA A 37 -3.99 -25.93 -10.37
CA ALA A 37 -3.21 -25.82 -9.13
C ALA A 37 -1.71 -25.66 -9.44
N LYS A 38 -1.18 -26.51 -10.33
CA LYS A 38 0.23 -26.42 -10.77
C LYS A 38 0.56 -25.08 -11.41
N LYS A 39 -0.29 -24.55 -12.29
CA LYS A 39 -0.05 -23.25 -12.95
C LYS A 39 -0.15 -22.05 -11.99
N ILE A 40 -1.07 -22.09 -11.03
CA ILE A 40 -1.25 -21.03 -10.03
C ILE A 40 -0.17 -21.09 -8.94
N GLY A 41 0.49 -22.24 -8.78
CA GLY A 41 1.47 -22.50 -7.73
C GLY A 41 0.84 -22.99 -6.41
N LEU A 42 -0.41 -23.42 -6.45
CA LEU A 42 -1.13 -23.98 -5.29
C LEU A 42 -0.99 -25.50 -5.24
N THR A 43 -1.17 -26.08 -4.05
CA THR A 43 -1.35 -27.54 -3.94
C THR A 43 -2.75 -27.93 -4.39
N GLN A 44 -2.88 -29.08 -5.07
CA GLN A 44 -4.19 -29.58 -5.52
C GLN A 44 -5.23 -29.67 -4.40
N PRO A 45 -4.91 -30.16 -3.17
CA PRO A 45 -5.88 -30.18 -2.07
C PRO A 45 -6.31 -28.78 -1.60
N THR A 46 -5.43 -27.78 -1.71
CA THR A 46 -5.77 -26.39 -1.36
C THR A 46 -6.73 -25.80 -2.38
N LEU A 47 -6.44 -25.96 -3.68
CA LEU A 47 -7.33 -25.49 -4.73
C LEU A 47 -8.68 -26.21 -4.70
N TYR A 48 -8.69 -27.52 -4.47
CA TYR A 48 -9.91 -28.30 -4.32
C TYR A 48 -10.80 -27.79 -3.19
N ARG A 49 -10.25 -27.55 -1.99
CA ARG A 49 -11.04 -27.03 -0.86
C ARG A 49 -11.57 -25.61 -1.10
N LEU A 50 -10.91 -24.81 -1.93
CA LEU A 50 -11.39 -23.49 -2.34
C LEU A 50 -12.51 -23.63 -3.39
N HIS A 51 -12.35 -24.53 -4.35
CA HIS A 51 -13.33 -24.87 -5.37
C HIS A 51 -14.63 -25.39 -4.76
N GLU A 52 -14.54 -26.30 -3.79
CA GLU A 52 -15.70 -26.84 -3.10
C GLU A 52 -16.31 -25.86 -2.07
N GLY A 53 -15.67 -24.71 -1.82
CA GLY A 53 -16.17 -23.71 -0.86
C GLY A 53 -16.13 -24.16 0.61
N VAL A 54 -15.43 -25.24 0.94
CA VAL A 54 -15.33 -25.79 2.30
C VAL A 54 -14.32 -25.04 3.17
N THR A 55 -13.48 -24.21 2.54
CA THR A 55 -12.43 -23.47 3.24
C THR A 55 -13.03 -22.28 3.98
N ARG A 56 -12.84 -22.21 5.30
CA ARG A 56 -13.20 -21.02 6.11
C ARG A 56 -12.09 -19.97 6.17
N HIS A 57 -10.85 -20.37 5.89
CA HIS A 57 -9.68 -19.50 5.95
C HIS A 57 -8.66 -19.84 4.85
N ALA A 58 -8.17 -18.84 4.12
CA ALA A 58 -7.09 -19.00 3.17
C ALA A 58 -5.75 -18.58 3.81
N SER A 59 -4.67 -19.33 3.57
CA SER A 59 -3.34 -18.88 4.02
C SER A 59 -2.89 -17.64 3.23
N GLN A 60 -1.94 -16.90 3.77
CA GLN A 60 -1.37 -15.74 3.08
C GLN A 60 -0.70 -16.11 1.76
N THR A 61 0.06 -17.21 1.74
CA THR A 61 0.67 -17.72 0.51
C THR A 61 -0.39 -18.06 -0.52
N THR A 62 -1.49 -18.69 -0.09
CA THR A 62 -2.64 -19.00 -0.94
C THR A 62 -3.25 -17.74 -1.54
N MET A 63 -3.45 -16.69 -0.72
CA MET A 63 -4.03 -15.43 -1.19
C MET A 63 -3.15 -14.71 -2.21
N ARG A 64 -1.83 -14.68 -2.01
CA ARG A 64 -0.90 -14.08 -2.99
C ARG A 64 -0.93 -14.81 -4.32
N GLN A 65 -0.97 -16.14 -4.29
CA GLN A 65 -1.01 -16.96 -5.50
C GLN A 65 -2.31 -16.75 -6.26
N LEU A 66 -3.45 -16.68 -5.54
CA LEU A 66 -4.75 -16.32 -6.14
C LEU A 66 -4.74 -14.90 -6.70
N GLU A 67 -4.25 -13.91 -5.96
CA GLU A 67 -4.18 -12.51 -6.38
C GLU A 67 -3.30 -12.36 -7.63
N SER A 68 -2.11 -12.97 -7.64
CA SER A 68 -1.21 -12.96 -8.79
C SER A 68 -1.86 -13.59 -10.02
N ALA A 69 -2.51 -14.74 -9.87
CA ALA A 69 -3.22 -15.40 -10.97
C ALA A 69 -4.38 -14.55 -11.48
N ILE A 70 -5.17 -13.96 -10.58
CA ILE A 70 -6.30 -13.09 -10.92
C ILE A 70 -5.84 -11.81 -11.63
N LEU A 71 -4.78 -11.16 -11.15
CA LEU A 71 -4.23 -9.96 -11.78
C LEU A 71 -3.66 -10.23 -13.18
N THR A 72 -3.12 -11.43 -13.40
CA THR A 72 -2.63 -11.88 -14.70
C THR A 72 -3.78 -12.21 -15.65
N MET A 73 -4.85 -12.82 -15.14
CA MET A 73 -6.02 -13.22 -15.93
C MET A 73 -6.93 -12.03 -16.26
N ASN A 74 -7.43 -11.32 -15.24
CA ASN A 74 -8.31 -10.16 -15.40
C ASN A 74 -8.32 -9.28 -14.13
N LYS A 75 -7.79 -8.06 -14.25
CA LYS A 75 -7.75 -7.07 -13.16
C LYS A 75 -9.11 -6.73 -12.56
N GLN A 76 -10.21 -6.84 -13.32
CA GLN A 76 -11.56 -6.56 -12.80
C GLN A 76 -12.00 -7.57 -11.74
N LEU A 77 -11.50 -8.81 -11.81
CA LEU A 77 -11.81 -9.87 -10.86
C LEU A 77 -11.10 -9.70 -9.52
N HIS A 78 -10.06 -8.86 -9.45
CA HIS A 78 -9.38 -8.55 -8.20
C HIS A 78 -10.34 -7.97 -7.14
N LYS A 79 -11.31 -7.15 -7.57
CA LYS A 79 -12.36 -6.65 -6.68
C LYS A 79 -13.17 -7.79 -6.05
N GLN A 80 -13.49 -8.83 -6.82
CA GLN A 80 -14.27 -9.98 -6.34
C GLN A 80 -13.46 -10.80 -5.33
N LEU A 81 -12.14 -10.96 -5.54
CA LEU A 81 -11.26 -11.62 -4.57
C LEU A 81 -11.26 -10.89 -3.23
N LEU A 82 -11.13 -9.56 -3.25
CA LEU A 82 -11.14 -8.74 -2.04
C LEU A 82 -12.49 -8.83 -1.31
N LEU A 83 -13.60 -8.85 -2.05
CA LEU A 83 -14.94 -9.03 -1.48
C LEU A 83 -15.12 -10.40 -0.81
N ALA A 84 -14.48 -11.45 -1.34
CA ALA A 84 -14.56 -12.79 -0.77
C ALA A 84 -13.86 -12.90 0.59
N VAL A 85 -12.86 -12.05 0.88
CA VAL A 85 -12.05 -12.11 2.11
C VAL A 85 -12.18 -10.90 3.04
N MET A 86 -12.87 -9.84 2.60
CA MET A 86 -13.13 -8.65 3.40
C MET A 86 -14.62 -8.30 3.38
N PRO A 87 -15.22 -7.92 4.53
CA PRO A 87 -16.56 -7.36 4.55
C PRO A 87 -16.65 -6.11 3.67
N ASN A 88 -17.79 -5.90 3.01
CA ASN A 88 -18.06 -4.72 2.15
C ASN A 88 -17.69 -3.39 2.82
N ARG A 89 -18.02 -3.24 4.11
CA ARG A 89 -17.71 -2.05 4.90
C ARG A 89 -16.19 -1.87 5.08
N ALA A 90 -15.44 -2.95 5.30
CA ALA A 90 -13.99 -2.90 5.45
C ALA A 90 -13.29 -2.60 4.11
N LEU A 91 -13.79 -3.17 3.01
CA LEU A 91 -13.30 -2.87 1.66
C LEU A 91 -13.56 -1.41 1.27
N TRP A 92 -14.74 -0.88 1.62
CA TRP A 92 -15.08 0.52 1.39
C TRP A 92 -14.22 1.46 2.22
N LEU A 93 -14.01 1.17 3.51
CA LEU A 93 -13.10 1.94 4.38
C LEU A 93 -11.66 1.90 3.88
N PHE A 94 -11.18 0.74 3.41
CA PHE A 94 -9.86 0.60 2.82
C PHE A 94 -9.68 1.47 1.58
N ARG A 95 -10.64 1.43 0.65
CA ARG A 95 -10.61 2.23 -0.60
C ARG A 95 -10.78 3.72 -0.33
N ARG A 96 -11.75 4.10 0.51
CA ARG A 96 -12.01 5.49 0.87
C ARG A 96 -10.81 6.08 1.61
N GLY A 97 -10.23 5.34 2.56
CA GLY A 97 -9.03 5.76 3.28
C GLY A 97 -7.81 5.93 2.37
N PHE A 98 -7.58 4.98 1.46
CA PHE A 98 -6.49 5.06 0.47
C PHE A 98 -6.65 6.27 -0.47
N THR A 99 -7.83 6.43 -1.08
CA THR A 99 -8.09 7.53 -2.01
C THR A 99 -8.06 8.88 -1.31
N ALA A 100 -8.70 9.00 -0.14
CA ALA A 100 -8.69 10.24 0.64
C ALA A 100 -7.27 10.62 1.07
N TRP A 101 -6.46 9.65 1.52
CA TRP A 101 -5.06 9.90 1.88
C TRP A 101 -4.24 10.33 0.66
N CYS A 102 -4.39 9.68 -0.49
CA CYS A 102 -3.67 10.08 -1.71
C CYS A 102 -4.06 11.50 -2.18
N LEU A 103 -5.36 11.83 -2.17
CA LEU A 103 -5.86 13.15 -2.55
C LEU A 103 -5.43 14.25 -1.57
N GLU A 104 -5.44 13.95 -0.27
CA GLU A 104 -4.99 14.87 0.77
C GLU A 104 -3.51 15.19 0.63
N ARG A 105 -2.68 14.17 0.37
CA ARG A 105 -1.24 14.32 0.13
C ARG A 105 -0.93 15.09 -1.13
N GLN A 106 -1.60 14.77 -2.24
CA GLN A 106 -1.51 15.55 -3.47
C GLN A 106 -1.91 17.01 -3.24
N SER A 107 -2.97 17.26 -2.47
CA SER A 107 -3.42 18.62 -2.15
C SER A 107 -2.41 19.37 -1.27
N ARG A 108 -1.76 18.71 -0.30
CA ARG A 108 -0.68 19.30 0.50
C ARG A 108 0.52 19.69 -0.34
N LEU A 109 0.96 18.80 -1.22
CA LEU A 109 2.04 19.07 -2.18
C LEU A 109 1.72 20.30 -3.03
N VAL A 110 0.49 20.40 -3.56
CA VAL A 110 0.04 21.57 -4.33
C VAL A 110 0.03 22.85 -3.48
N ARG A 111 -0.56 22.79 -2.27
CA ARG A 111 -0.65 23.97 -1.37
C ARG A 111 0.72 24.48 -0.93
N ARG A 112 1.69 23.58 -0.69
CA ARG A 112 3.05 23.94 -0.28
C ARG A 112 3.93 24.40 -1.45
N ARG A 113 3.74 23.83 -2.65
CA ARG A 113 4.44 24.24 -3.89
C ARG A 113 4.07 25.63 -4.40
N GLY A 114 2.94 26.19 -3.96
CA GLY A 114 2.51 27.54 -4.32
C GLY A 114 3.18 28.68 -3.54
N GLN A 115 4.16 28.38 -2.67
CA GLN A 115 4.92 29.40 -1.96
C GLN A 115 6.34 29.46 -2.55
N ASN A 116 6.53 30.24 -3.62
CA ASN A 116 7.86 30.73 -3.95
C ASN A 116 8.24 31.72 -2.87
N TRP A 117 9.39 31.57 -2.23
CA TRP A 117 9.78 32.49 -1.17
C TRP A 117 10.71 33.55 -1.74
N HIS A 118 10.27 34.80 -1.69
CA HIS A 118 11.12 35.92 -2.05
C HIS A 118 11.88 36.39 -0.81
N ARG A 119 13.19 36.58 -0.96
CA ARG A 119 14.06 37.11 0.09
C ARG A 119 14.74 38.38 -0.42
N GLU A 120 14.28 39.52 0.09
CA GLU A 120 15.01 40.79 -0.04
C GLU A 120 16.09 40.87 1.04
N ARG A 121 17.21 41.52 0.72
CA ARG A 121 18.32 41.71 1.67
C ARG A 121 17.82 42.52 2.88
N GLY A 122 18.00 41.98 4.09
CA GLY A 122 17.58 42.63 5.33
C GLY A 122 16.11 42.43 5.74
N LYS A 123 15.32 41.60 5.04
CA LYS A 123 13.92 41.30 5.41
C LYS A 123 13.68 39.82 5.64
N SER A 124 12.68 39.50 6.46
CA SER A 124 12.17 38.13 6.63
C SER A 124 11.60 37.61 5.31
N PRO A 125 11.84 36.33 4.95
CA PRO A 125 11.30 35.73 3.73
C PRO A 125 9.78 35.87 3.65
N ARG A 126 9.24 36.19 2.47
CA ARG A 126 7.79 36.28 2.24
C ARG A 126 7.34 35.39 1.08
N PRO A 127 6.14 34.79 1.15
CA PRO A 127 5.60 34.01 0.05
C PRO A 127 5.22 34.94 -1.13
N SER A 128 5.82 34.68 -2.29
CA SER A 128 5.51 35.20 -3.62
C SER A 128 4.37 34.41 -4.23
N ARG A 129 3.37 35.12 -4.78
CA ARG A 129 2.23 34.58 -5.53
C ARG A 129 2.55 34.40 -7.01
N GLU A 130 3.70 33.82 -7.37
CA GLU A 130 3.94 33.49 -8.77
C GLU A 130 2.92 32.44 -9.25
N GLN A 131 2.28 32.72 -10.39
CA GLN A 131 1.44 31.75 -11.11
C GLN A 131 2.36 30.69 -11.73
N TRP A 132 2.70 29.65 -10.96
CA TRP A 132 3.53 28.57 -11.47
C TRP A 132 2.75 27.59 -12.37
N ARG A 133 3.48 27.04 -13.35
CA ARG A 133 2.98 26.30 -14.51
C ARG A 133 2.19 25.04 -14.12
N ARG A 134 1.17 24.74 -14.93
CA ARG A 134 0.22 23.61 -14.86
C ARG A 134 0.86 22.21 -15.06
N SER A 135 2.11 21.98 -14.66
CA SER A 135 2.65 20.61 -14.61
C SER A 135 2.01 19.90 -13.42
N GLY A 136 1.18 18.90 -13.70
CA GLY A 136 0.36 18.25 -12.68
C GLY A 136 1.21 17.65 -11.54
N PRO A 137 0.73 17.72 -10.27
CA PRO A 137 1.46 17.26 -9.09
C PRO A 137 1.85 15.77 -9.12
N SER A 138 1.16 14.97 -9.94
CA SER A 138 1.50 13.57 -10.21
C SER A 138 2.80 13.41 -11.00
N ALA A 139 3.14 14.36 -11.89
CA ALA A 139 4.33 14.27 -12.74
C ALA A 139 5.62 14.39 -11.92
N ASP A 140 5.66 15.30 -10.94
CA ASP A 140 6.87 15.52 -10.14
C ASP A 140 7.12 14.41 -9.12
N LEU A 141 6.06 13.87 -8.50
CA LEU A 141 6.16 12.74 -7.58
C LEU A 141 6.64 11.48 -8.33
N THR A 142 6.12 11.28 -9.55
CA THR A 142 6.55 10.19 -10.44
C THR A 142 7.99 10.40 -10.89
N SER A 143 8.37 11.60 -11.31
CA SER A 143 9.74 11.96 -11.71
C SER A 143 10.74 11.76 -10.56
N THR A 144 10.39 12.23 -9.36
CA THR A 144 11.23 12.06 -8.15
C THR A 144 11.37 10.58 -7.80
N TYR A 145 10.29 9.80 -7.90
CA TYR A 145 10.32 8.36 -7.69
C TYR A 145 11.21 7.65 -8.71
N GLU A 146 11.07 7.96 -10.00
CA GLU A 146 11.89 7.38 -11.06
C GLU A 146 13.37 7.71 -10.87
N GLN A 147 13.69 8.96 -10.54
CA GLN A 147 15.06 9.38 -10.27
C GLN A 147 15.63 8.66 -9.04
N ALA A 148 14.90 8.64 -7.92
CA ALA A 148 15.31 7.92 -6.72
C ALA A 148 15.54 6.43 -6.99
N ARG A 149 14.67 5.80 -7.80
CA ARG A 149 14.79 4.39 -8.17
C ARG A 149 15.99 4.12 -9.08
N ARG A 150 16.35 5.04 -9.97
CA ARG A 150 17.55 4.95 -10.81
C ARG A 150 18.84 5.10 -9.98
N GLU A 151 18.86 6.05 -9.05
CA GLU A 151 20.04 6.37 -8.24
C GLU A 151 20.28 5.35 -7.10
N CYS A 152 19.21 4.80 -6.50
CA CYS A 152 19.29 3.88 -5.36
C CYS A 152 18.46 2.59 -5.59
N PRO A 153 18.71 1.83 -6.67
CA PRO A 153 17.84 0.72 -7.08
C PRO A 153 17.77 -0.40 -6.04
N ASP A 154 18.82 -0.61 -5.27
CA ASP A 154 18.90 -1.66 -4.27
C ASP A 154 18.02 -1.39 -3.05
N VAL A 155 17.82 -0.12 -2.66
CA VAL A 155 16.90 0.27 -1.57
C VAL A 155 15.47 -0.10 -1.93
N PHE A 156 15.04 0.22 -3.16
CA PHE A 156 13.72 -0.12 -3.67
C PHE A 156 13.55 -1.63 -3.88
N LYS A 157 14.53 -2.32 -4.48
CA LYS A 157 14.50 -3.79 -4.61
C LYS A 157 14.42 -4.50 -3.25
N ARG A 158 15.01 -3.94 -2.19
CA ARG A 158 14.91 -4.48 -0.83
C ARG A 158 13.51 -4.27 -0.26
N PHE A 159 12.92 -3.10 -0.50
CA PHE A 159 11.55 -2.81 -0.10
C PHE A 159 10.52 -3.67 -0.84
N GLU A 160 10.65 -3.82 -2.16
CA GLU A 160 9.84 -4.70 -2.99
C GLU A 160 9.89 -6.14 -2.46
N ARG A 161 11.10 -6.68 -2.20
CA ARG A 161 11.26 -8.01 -1.57
C ARG A 161 10.60 -8.10 -0.20
N PHE A 162 10.65 -7.04 0.62
CA PHE A 162 9.95 -6.99 1.90
C PHE A 162 8.44 -7.05 1.73
N VAL A 163 7.88 -6.23 0.83
CA VAL A 163 6.46 -6.16 0.47
C VAL A 163 5.98 -7.51 -0.03
N ASP A 164 6.72 -8.12 -0.96
CA ASP A 164 6.42 -9.43 -1.52
C ASP A 164 6.44 -10.50 -0.44
N ARG A 165 7.49 -10.52 0.40
CA ARG A 165 7.61 -11.47 1.50
C ARG A 165 6.52 -11.31 2.55
N LYS A 166 6.09 -10.08 2.84
CA LYS A 166 5.05 -9.74 3.84
C LYS A 166 3.64 -9.68 3.26
N GLY A 167 3.46 -9.79 1.94
CA GLY A 167 2.16 -9.89 1.29
C GLY A 167 1.33 -8.66 1.49
N ILE A 168 2.00 -7.52 1.41
CA ILE A 168 1.36 -6.22 1.58
C ILE A 168 0.59 -5.93 0.29
N PRO A 169 -0.73 -5.64 0.36
CA PRO A 169 -1.52 -5.29 -0.81
C PRO A 169 -0.90 -4.15 -1.61
N LEU A 170 -1.08 -4.18 -2.94
CA LEU A 170 -0.46 -3.22 -3.87
C LEU A 170 -0.79 -1.76 -3.50
N GLU A 171 -2.00 -1.47 -3.04
CA GLU A 171 -2.44 -0.14 -2.64
C GLU A 171 -1.65 0.36 -1.42
N ARG A 172 -1.38 -0.49 -0.43
CA ARG A 172 -0.55 -0.12 0.73
C ARG A 172 0.91 0.06 0.34
N CYS A 173 1.40 -0.76 -0.60
CA CYS A 173 2.73 -0.57 -1.17
C CYS A 173 2.86 0.80 -1.86
N LYS A 174 1.85 1.20 -2.66
CA LYS A 174 1.81 2.53 -3.29
C LYS A 174 1.85 3.66 -2.26
N VAL A 175 1.07 3.57 -1.17
CA VAL A 175 1.12 4.56 -0.06
C VAL A 175 2.52 4.64 0.55
N ALA A 176 3.12 3.49 0.85
CA ALA A 176 4.44 3.45 1.45
C ALA A 176 5.52 4.04 0.53
N LEU A 177 5.49 3.71 -0.77
CA LEU A 177 6.39 4.29 -1.76
C LEU A 177 6.24 5.82 -1.85
N VAL A 178 5.01 6.32 -1.87
CA VAL A 178 4.75 7.76 -1.81
C VAL A 178 5.33 8.34 -0.53
N ARG A 179 5.14 7.74 0.64
CA ARG A 179 5.67 8.25 1.91
C ARG A 179 7.21 8.22 2.01
N ILE A 180 7.87 7.31 1.29
CA ILE A 180 9.34 7.25 1.22
C ILE A 180 9.87 8.43 0.41
N VAL A 181 9.23 8.75 -0.71
CA VAL A 181 9.75 9.70 -1.71
C VAL A 181 9.15 11.09 -1.60
N GLU A 182 7.91 11.22 -1.13
CA GLU A 182 7.19 12.49 -0.96
C GLU A 182 8.01 13.54 -0.21
N PRO A 183 8.68 13.24 0.93
CA PRO A 183 9.49 14.24 1.61
C PRO A 183 10.60 14.82 0.71
N LEU A 184 11.16 14.02 -0.20
CA LEU A 184 12.17 14.47 -1.15
C LEU A 184 11.56 15.42 -2.19
N ALA A 185 10.33 15.14 -2.62
CA ALA A 185 9.56 16.01 -3.51
C ALA A 185 8.98 17.26 -2.81
N GLU A 186 8.92 17.27 -1.46
CA GLU A 186 8.46 18.39 -0.64
C GLU A 186 9.57 19.37 -0.25
N THR A 187 10.82 18.92 -0.06
CA THR A 187 11.95 19.79 0.36
C THR A 187 12.17 21.01 -0.54
N SER A 188 11.75 20.95 -1.81
CA SER A 188 11.75 22.08 -2.73
C SER A 188 10.84 23.25 -2.33
N ALA A 189 9.89 23.03 -1.41
CA ALA A 189 8.92 24.02 -0.94
C ALA A 189 9.30 24.70 0.39
N SER A 190 10.43 24.32 1.01
CA SER A 190 10.82 24.72 2.37
C SER A 190 11.43 26.12 2.51
N ALA A 191 11.22 27.03 1.56
CA ALA A 191 11.78 28.40 1.62
C ALA A 191 13.31 28.48 1.80
N PHE A 192 14.07 27.52 1.24
CA PHE A 192 15.53 27.41 1.39
C PHE A 192 16.02 27.01 2.78
N PHE A 193 15.15 26.58 3.70
CA PHE A 193 15.57 26.07 5.02
C PHE A 193 16.00 24.61 4.97
N GLU A 194 15.39 23.80 4.10
CA GLU A 194 15.76 22.39 3.93
C GLU A 194 16.49 22.20 2.60
N PRO A 195 17.57 21.38 2.55
CA PRO A 195 18.25 21.06 1.30
C PRO A 195 17.29 20.36 0.34
N ARG A 196 17.27 20.79 -0.93
CA ARG A 196 16.50 20.08 -1.96
C ARG A 196 17.18 18.75 -2.28
N TRP A 197 16.44 17.84 -2.92
CA TRP A 197 17.00 16.58 -3.43
C TRP A 197 18.31 16.74 -4.21
N ILE A 198 18.39 17.76 -5.08
CA ILE A 198 19.59 18.05 -5.89
C ILE A 198 20.75 18.59 -5.06
N ASP A 199 20.47 19.20 -3.91
CA ASP A 199 21.47 19.77 -3.00
C ASP A 199 22.06 18.68 -2.06
N LEU A 200 21.43 17.51 -1.99
CA LEU A 200 21.90 16.38 -1.20
C LEU A 200 22.98 15.60 -1.95
N SER A 201 24.07 15.30 -1.25
CA SER A 201 25.08 14.36 -1.76
C SER A 201 24.46 12.97 -2.00
N PRO A 202 25.00 12.16 -2.93
CA PRO A 202 24.50 10.81 -3.17
C PRO A 202 24.40 9.95 -1.89
N ARG A 203 25.35 10.12 -0.97
CA ARG A 203 25.34 9.42 0.33
C ARG A 203 24.14 9.85 1.21
N GLN A 204 23.86 11.15 1.29
CA GLN A 204 22.72 11.66 2.06
C GLN A 204 21.39 11.25 1.44
N ARG A 205 21.26 11.33 0.11
CA ARG A 205 20.08 10.86 -0.63
C ARG A 205 19.76 9.40 -0.32
N ARG A 206 20.78 8.55 -0.37
CA ARG A 206 20.67 7.14 -0.02
C ARG A 206 20.27 6.92 1.44
N GLN A 207 20.93 7.60 2.38
CA GLN A 207 20.60 7.50 3.81
C GLN A 207 19.15 7.89 4.08
N PHE A 208 18.66 8.95 3.43
CA PHE A 208 17.28 9.39 3.54
C PHE A 208 16.29 8.33 3.05
N LEU A 209 16.53 7.79 1.85
CA LEU A 209 15.70 6.71 1.30
C LEU A 209 15.72 5.45 2.16
N GLU A 210 16.88 5.08 2.71
CA GLU A 210 16.99 3.94 3.62
C GLU A 210 16.23 4.17 4.93
N ALA A 211 16.27 5.38 5.49
CA ALA A 211 15.50 5.75 6.67
C ALA A 211 13.99 5.70 6.39
N GLY A 212 13.54 6.27 5.26
CA GLY A 212 12.16 6.19 4.80
C GLY A 212 11.71 4.74 4.64
N ARG A 213 12.51 3.89 3.96
CA ARG A 213 12.25 2.46 3.83
C ARG A 213 12.10 1.78 5.19
N ARG A 214 13.04 1.98 6.12
CA ARG A 214 12.98 1.37 7.46
C ARG A 214 11.72 1.78 8.21
N ARG A 215 11.35 3.06 8.15
CA ARG A 215 10.10 3.57 8.72
C ARG A 215 8.89 2.84 8.16
N GLU A 216 8.79 2.74 6.83
CA GLU A 216 7.65 2.03 6.22
C GLU A 216 7.67 0.54 6.49
N GLU A 217 8.83 -0.11 6.58
CA GLU A 217 8.91 -1.51 7.01
C GLU A 217 8.34 -1.69 8.43
N ILE A 218 8.62 -0.77 9.35
CA ILE A 218 8.03 -0.77 10.69
C ILE A 218 6.51 -0.57 10.61
N LEU A 219 6.04 0.45 9.88
CA LEU A 219 4.61 0.76 9.76
C LEU A 219 3.80 -0.33 9.05
N LEU A 220 4.41 -1.02 8.09
CA LEU A 220 3.82 -2.16 7.38
C LEU A 220 3.95 -3.46 8.16
N SER A 221 4.91 -3.54 9.09
CA SER A 221 5.04 -4.67 10.02
C SER A 221 4.07 -4.58 11.19
N ARG A 222 3.60 -3.38 11.56
CA ARG A 222 2.50 -3.21 12.50
C ARG A 222 1.27 -3.93 11.98
N GLU A 223 0.60 -4.61 12.91
CA GLU A 223 -0.49 -5.55 12.72
C GLU A 223 -1.39 -5.23 11.52
N HIS A 224 -1.60 -6.25 10.69
CA HIS A 224 -2.38 -6.16 9.46
C HIS A 224 -3.73 -5.48 9.76
N PRO A 225 -4.30 -4.69 8.83
CA PRO A 225 -5.67 -4.14 8.94
C PRO A 225 -6.75 -5.18 9.29
N GLN A 226 -6.43 -6.48 9.19
CA GLN A 226 -7.22 -7.59 9.72
C GLN A 226 -7.33 -7.60 11.24
N ILE A 227 -6.32 -7.20 12.01
CA ILE A 227 -6.45 -7.14 13.48
C ILE A 227 -7.38 -5.97 13.86
N HIS A 228 -7.21 -4.81 13.22
CA HIS A 228 -8.15 -3.69 13.39
C HIS A 228 -9.57 -4.02 12.86
N ALA A 229 -9.69 -4.72 11.74
CA ALA A 229 -10.98 -5.17 11.20
C ALA A 229 -11.61 -6.28 12.04
N ASN A 230 -10.81 -7.15 12.68
CA ASN A 230 -11.28 -8.16 13.61
C ASN A 230 -11.69 -7.55 14.95
N LEU A 231 -11.00 -6.51 15.43
CA LEU A 231 -11.40 -5.70 16.60
C LEU A 231 -12.74 -4.98 16.32
N LEU A 232 -12.85 -4.31 15.17
CA LEU A 232 -14.09 -3.65 14.75
C LEU A 232 -15.25 -4.64 14.47
N ALA A 233 -14.96 -5.82 13.89
CA ALA A 233 -15.95 -6.87 13.64
C ALA A 233 -16.41 -7.58 14.93
N LYS A 234 -15.61 -7.55 15.99
CA LYS A 234 -15.98 -7.99 17.34
C LYS A 234 -16.78 -6.94 18.12
N GLY A 235 -17.11 -5.80 17.51
CA GLY A 235 -17.81 -4.69 18.18
C GLY A 235 -16.95 -3.95 19.21
N GLN A 236 -15.63 -4.17 19.22
CA GLN A 236 -14.73 -3.41 20.07
C GLN A 236 -14.35 -2.13 19.34
N ASP A 237 -14.78 -1.00 19.91
CA ASP A 237 -14.34 0.31 19.48
C ASP A 237 -12.86 0.48 19.86
N PRO A 238 -11.92 0.68 18.92
CA PRO A 238 -10.51 0.92 19.24
C PRO A 238 -10.27 2.21 20.03
N VAL A 239 -11.31 3.04 20.23
CA VAL A 239 -11.29 4.27 21.03
C VAL A 239 -11.63 4.02 22.52
N GLY A 240 -11.90 2.76 22.91
CA GLY A 240 -12.19 2.42 24.31
C GLY A 240 -10.99 2.52 25.27
N ASP A 241 -9.77 2.42 24.76
CA ASP A 241 -8.57 2.68 25.55
C ASP A 241 -8.16 4.14 25.39
N ARG A 242 -8.70 4.95 26.31
CA ARG A 242 -8.33 6.32 26.66
C ARG A 242 -7.00 6.75 26.04
N ILE A 243 -7.07 7.47 24.92
CA ILE A 243 -6.04 8.45 24.61
C ILE A 243 -6.12 9.43 25.78
N TRP A 244 -5.06 9.42 26.59
CA TRP A 244 -4.80 10.30 27.71
C TRP A 244 -5.38 11.71 27.46
N GLU A 245 -6.53 12.01 28.06
CA GLU A 245 -6.99 13.38 28.24
C GLU A 245 -6.10 13.98 29.32
N GLY A 246 -4.95 14.49 28.88
CA GLY A 246 -4.11 15.33 29.71
C GLY A 246 -4.91 16.57 30.09
N ARG A 247 -5.38 16.59 31.34
CA ARG A 247 -5.59 17.83 32.06
C ARG A 247 -4.22 18.41 32.34
N ASP A 248 -3.97 19.59 31.80
CA ASP A 248 -3.72 20.82 32.57
C ASP A 248 -4.14 22.02 31.74
#